data_AF-A0A166NH60-F1
#
_entry.id   AF-A0A166NH60-F1
#
_cell.length_a   1.000
_cell.length_b   1.000
_cell.length_c   1.000
_cell.angle_alpha   90.00
_cell.angle_beta   90.00
_cell.angle_gamma   90.00
#
_symmetry.space_group_name_H-M   'P 1'
#
loop_
_entity.id
_entity.type
_entity.pdbx_description
1 polymer ?
#
loop_
_entity_poly.entity_id
_entity_poly.type
_entity_poly.pdbx_seq_one_letter_code
_entity_poly.pdbx_strand_id
1 'polypeptide(L)'
;MADYISVRVTSAQLPKFVGQKVRLVGKTIKIQGESAIVEASDGGQVEVKMTTGVKFEGVFNEIMGTVQDERTIKLVIAVDLGPDLDMKLVNDVVMLTHDPRWRDRMFRQ
;
A
#
# COMPACT_ATOMS: atom_id res chain seq x y z
N MET A 1 8.68 -12.69 15.08
CA MET A 1 9.03 -11.27 14.79
C MET A 1 9.22 -11.00 13.29
N ALA A 2 9.43 -12.02 12.43
CA ALA A 2 9.51 -11.85 10.97
C ALA A 2 8.15 -11.68 10.26
N ASP A 3 7.03 -12.02 10.91
CA ASP A 3 5.70 -12.10 10.27
C ASP A 3 5.04 -10.76 9.88
N TYR A 4 5.71 -9.64 10.15
CA TYR A 4 5.22 -8.27 9.90
C TYR A 4 6.09 -7.47 8.92
N ILE A 5 7.08 -8.08 8.26
CA ILE A 5 7.85 -7.38 7.23
C ILE A 5 6.91 -7.14 6.04
N SER A 6 6.60 -5.87 5.79
CA SER A 6 5.77 -5.41 4.68
C SER A 6 6.56 -4.43 3.83
N VAL A 7 6.87 -4.79 2.58
CA VAL A 7 7.59 -3.90 1.67
C VAL A 7 6.68 -2.75 1.25
N ARG A 8 7.18 -1.51 1.28
CA ARG A 8 6.44 -0.36 0.76
C ARG A 8 6.46 -0.37 -0.77
N VAL A 9 5.30 -0.25 -1.38
CA VAL A 9 5.14 -0.36 -2.84
C VAL A 9 4.19 0.70 -3.38
N THR A 10 4.35 1.00 -4.66
CA THR A 10 3.37 1.77 -5.45
C THR A 10 2.44 0.84 -6.23
N SER A 11 1.45 1.39 -6.95
CA SER A 11 0.54 0.56 -7.77
C SER A 11 1.28 -0.18 -8.88
N ALA A 12 2.23 0.46 -9.56
CA ALA A 12 3.01 -0.14 -10.65
C ALA A 12 3.88 -1.33 -10.22
N GLN A 13 4.13 -1.47 -8.92
CA GLN A 13 4.96 -2.54 -8.36
C GLN A 13 4.14 -3.77 -7.95
N LEU A 14 2.83 -3.65 -7.73
CA LEU A 14 1.97 -4.74 -7.25
C LEU A 14 2.09 -6.05 -8.04
N PRO A 15 2.18 -6.06 -9.39
CA PRO A 15 2.34 -7.30 -10.15
C PRO A 15 3.54 -8.17 -9.70
N LYS A 16 4.58 -7.55 -9.12
CA LYS A 16 5.79 -8.26 -8.63
C LYS A 16 5.61 -8.89 -7.25
N PHE A 17 4.54 -8.54 -6.54
CA PHE A 17 4.30 -8.93 -5.15
C PHE A 17 3.04 -9.76 -4.96
N VAL A 18 2.47 -10.33 -6.03
CA VAL A 18 1.30 -11.22 -5.94
C VAL A 18 1.56 -12.34 -4.93
N GLY A 19 0.63 -12.55 -4.00
CA GLY A 19 0.73 -13.52 -2.90
C GLY A 19 1.58 -13.06 -1.72
N GLN A 20 2.20 -11.87 -1.77
CA GLN A 20 3.07 -11.34 -0.71
C GLN A 20 2.37 -10.23 0.08
N LYS A 21 2.81 -10.03 1.32
CA LYS A 21 2.39 -8.91 2.17
C LYS A 21 3.12 -7.63 1.76
N VAL A 22 2.36 -6.57 1.49
CA VAL A 22 2.90 -5.26 1.11
C VAL A 22 2.26 -4.16 1.96
N ARG A 23 2.83 -2.96 1.82
CA ARG A 23 2.34 -1.72 2.39
C ARG A 23 2.23 -0.67 1.28
N LEU A 24 1.07 -0.06 1.12
CA LEU A 24 0.80 0.93 0.09
C LEU A 24 0.14 2.15 0.74
N VAL A 25 0.65 3.34 0.45
CA VAL A 25 -0.01 4.58 0.83
C VAL A 25 -0.90 5.03 -0.31
N GLY A 26 -2.16 5.34 -0.03
CA GLY A 26 -3.12 5.74 -1.04
C GLY A 26 -4.14 6.75 -0.54
N LYS A 27 -4.64 7.56 -1.47
CA LYS A 27 -5.78 8.46 -1.26
C LYS A 27 -7.08 7.71 -1.54
N THR A 28 -8.00 7.69 -0.59
CA THR A 28 -9.33 7.10 -0.76
C THR A 28 -10.12 7.88 -1.82
N ILE A 29 -10.49 7.23 -2.92
CA ILE A 29 -11.35 7.80 -3.96
C ILE A 29 -12.81 7.49 -3.66
N LYS A 30 -13.11 6.23 -3.34
CA LYS A 30 -14.46 5.76 -3.03
C LYS A 30 -14.42 4.52 -2.16
N ILE A 31 -15.45 4.38 -1.33
CA ILE A 31 -15.72 3.18 -0.52
C ILE A 31 -17.08 2.62 -0.96
N GLN A 32 -17.15 1.32 -1.24
CA GLN A 32 -18.33 0.60 -1.71
C GLN A 32 -18.45 -0.73 -0.96
N GLY A 33 -19.27 -0.78 0.09
CA GLY A 33 -19.46 -2.00 0.87
C GLY A 33 -18.15 -2.47 1.50
N GLU A 34 -17.66 -3.64 1.06
CA GLU A 34 -16.40 -4.25 1.53
C GLU A 34 -15.20 -3.99 0.59
N SER A 35 -15.32 -3.07 -0.37
CA SER A 35 -14.18 -2.63 -1.19
C SER A 35 -14.00 -1.11 -1.17
N ALA A 36 -12.76 -0.66 -1.38
CA ALA A 36 -12.41 0.73 -1.58
C ALA A 36 -11.51 0.85 -2.81
N ILE A 37 -11.65 1.94 -3.56
CA ILE A 37 -10.65 2.31 -4.58
C ILE A 37 -9.80 3.43 -4.02
N VAL A 38 -8.49 3.24 -4.09
CA VAL A 38 -7.50 4.22 -3.67
C VAL A 38 -6.58 4.60 -4.82
N GLU A 39 -6.14 5.85 -4.85
CA GLU A 39 -5.07 6.33 -5.73
C GLU A 39 -3.73 6.20 -5.00
N ALA A 40 -2.81 5.39 -5.53
CA ALA A 40 -1.48 5.23 -4.97
C ALA A 40 -0.59 6.45 -5.26
N SER A 41 0.58 6.52 -4.63
CA SER A 41 1.52 7.64 -4.76
C SER A 41 2.06 7.88 -6.18
N ASP A 42 1.99 6.87 -7.06
CA ASP A 42 2.33 6.97 -8.48
C ASP A 42 1.13 7.31 -9.39
N GLY A 43 -0.03 7.63 -8.80
CA GLY A 43 -1.26 8.00 -9.50
C GLY A 43 -2.09 6.83 -10.04
N GLY A 44 -1.61 5.59 -9.91
CA GLY A 44 -2.39 4.41 -10.31
C GLY A 44 -3.44 4.02 -9.26
N GLN A 45 -4.54 3.44 -9.72
CA GLN A 45 -5.64 3.02 -8.84
C GLN A 45 -5.50 1.56 -8.40
N VAL A 46 -5.83 1.31 -7.14
CA VAL A 46 -5.77 0.01 -6.49
C VAL A 46 -7.10 -0.27 -5.80
N GLU A 47 -7.63 -1.49 -5.98
CA GLU A 47 -8.76 -1.98 -5.21
C GLU A 47 -8.28 -2.57 -3.88
N VAL A 48 -8.84 -2.09 -2.78
CA VAL A 48 -8.60 -2.60 -1.43
C VAL A 48 -9.84 -3.37 -1.01
N LYS A 49 -9.72 -4.69 -0.88
CA LYS A 49 -10.78 -5.56 -0.35
C LYS A 49 -10.65 -5.61 1.17
N MET A 50 -11.63 -5.04 1.86
CA MET A 50 -11.66 -4.97 3.31
C MET A 50 -11.95 -6.35 3.90
N THR A 51 -11.27 -6.67 4.99
CA THR A 51 -11.61 -7.84 5.81
C THR A 51 -12.64 -7.40 6.85
N THR A 52 -13.64 -8.23 7.11
CA THR A 52 -14.70 -7.95 8.09
C THR A 52 -14.11 -7.54 9.44
N GLY A 53 -14.60 -6.42 9.98
CA GLY A 53 -14.16 -5.89 11.28
C GLY A 53 -12.93 -4.96 11.22
N VAL A 54 -12.30 -4.77 10.06
CA VAL A 54 -11.24 -3.76 9.89
C VAL A 54 -11.86 -2.41 9.54
N LYS A 55 -11.56 -1.38 10.34
CA LYS A 55 -11.98 -0.01 10.06
C LYS A 55 -11.15 0.55 8.90
N PHE A 56 -11.83 1.11 7.90
CA PHE A 56 -11.21 1.80 6.78
C PHE A 56 -11.94 3.14 6.58
N GLU A 57 -11.27 4.24 6.88
CA GLU A 57 -11.85 5.59 6.84
C GLU A 57 -10.74 6.61 6.55
N GLY A 58 -11.08 7.89 6.41
CA GLY A 58 -10.09 8.95 6.18
C GLY A 58 -9.72 9.15 4.70
N VAL A 59 -8.97 10.23 4.45
CA VAL A 59 -8.60 10.68 3.11
C VAL A 59 -7.38 9.96 2.60
N PHE A 60 -6.31 9.90 3.41
CA PHE A 60 -5.08 9.19 3.08
C PHE A 60 -4.88 8.05 4.06
N ASN A 61 -4.56 6.87 3.54
CA ASN A 61 -4.42 5.66 4.34
C ASN A 61 -3.11 4.94 4.01
N GLU A 62 -2.43 4.45 5.04
CA GLU A 62 -1.39 3.42 4.89
C GLU A 62 -2.08 2.04 4.96
N ILE A 63 -2.16 1.38 3.82
CA ILE A 63 -2.80 0.08 3.63
C ILE A 63 -1.73 -1.01 3.76
N MET A 64 -1.92 -1.96 4.66
CA MET A 64 -1.12 -3.18 4.72
C MET A 64 -2.01 -4.38 4.42
N GLY A 65 -1.54 -5.25 3.52
CA GLY A 65 -2.33 -6.39 3.09
C GLY A 65 -1.58 -7.34 2.18
N THR A 66 -2.27 -8.38 1.73
CA THR A 66 -1.72 -9.36 0.78
C THR A 66 -2.19 -9.03 -0.63
N VAL A 67 -1.27 -8.89 -1.57
CA VAL A 67 -1.59 -8.66 -2.98
C VAL A 67 -2.29 -9.90 -3.54
N GLN A 68 -3.50 -9.74 -4.06
CA GLN A 68 -4.28 -10.82 -4.65
C GLN A 68 -4.02 -10.97 -6.15
N ASP A 69 -3.87 -9.83 -6.84
CA ASP A 69 -3.62 -9.73 -8.28
C ASP A 69 -2.92 -8.38 -8.59
N GLU A 70 -2.78 -8.04 -9.87
CA GLU A 70 -2.05 -6.85 -10.34
C GLU A 70 -2.55 -5.52 -9.77
N ARG A 71 -3.81 -5.44 -9.31
CA ARG A 71 -4.42 -4.19 -8.80
C ARG A 71 -5.23 -4.35 -7.52
N THR A 72 -5.18 -5.50 -6.88
CA THR A 72 -6.02 -5.80 -5.70
C THR A 72 -5.18 -6.14 -4.48
N ILE A 73 -5.47 -5.50 -3.36
CA ILE A 73 -4.91 -5.82 -2.04
C ILE A 73 -6.03 -6.30 -1.11
N LYS A 74 -5.86 -7.48 -0.51
CA LYS A 74 -6.69 -7.92 0.61
C LYS A 74 -6.16 -7.29 1.90
N LEU A 75 -6.95 -6.43 2.52
CA LEU A 75 -6.60 -5.64 3.68
C LEU A 75 -6.39 -6.50 4.92
N VAL A 76 -5.30 -6.23 5.64
CA VAL A 76 -5.04 -6.76 6.99
C VAL A 76 -5.21 -5.65 8.03
N ILE A 77 -4.63 -4.48 7.77
CA ILE A 77 -4.75 -3.29 8.63
C ILE A 77 -4.64 -2.03 7.76
N ALA A 78 -5.38 -0.99 8.14
CA ALA A 78 -5.26 0.36 7.60
C ALA A 78 -4.92 1.33 8.72
N VAL A 79 -4.13 2.35 8.41
CA VAL A 79 -3.81 3.46 9.30
C VAL A 79 -4.23 4.75 8.60
N ASP A 80 -5.12 5.51 9.22
CA ASP A 80 -5.49 6.85 8.76
C ASP A 80 -4.29 7.79 8.94
N LEU A 81 -3.87 8.43 7.86
CA LEU A 81 -2.76 9.40 7.82
C LEU A 81 -3.26 10.85 7.85
N GLY A 82 -4.56 11.06 7.95
CA GLY A 82 -5.19 12.37 8.00
C GLY A 82 -5.52 12.94 6.61
N PRO A 83 -5.89 14.23 6.57
CA PRO A 83 -6.41 14.87 5.36
C PRO A 83 -5.36 15.52 4.46
N ASP A 84 -4.12 15.68 4.93
CA ASP A 84 -3.06 16.41 4.23
C ASP A 84 -1.77 15.59 4.18
N LEU A 85 -1.42 15.13 2.99
CA LEU A 85 -0.25 14.29 2.75
C LEU A 85 0.34 14.56 1.37
N ASP A 86 1.64 14.86 1.31
CA ASP A 86 2.38 15.02 0.07
C ASP A 86 2.65 13.66 -0.58
N MET A 87 1.76 13.24 -1.48
CA MET A 87 1.88 11.98 -2.21
C MET A 87 3.11 11.92 -3.13
N LYS A 88 3.64 13.07 -3.56
CA LYS A 88 4.88 13.09 -4.35
C LYS A 88 6.07 12.70 -3.47
N LEU A 89 6.17 13.27 -2.27
CA LEU A 89 7.21 12.90 -1.31
C LEU A 89 7.10 11.42 -0.91
N VAL A 90 5.89 10.91 -0.69
CA VAL A 90 5.65 9.48 -0.44
C VAL A 90 6.20 8.64 -1.59
N ASN A 91 5.89 9.00 -2.84
CA ASN A 91 6.39 8.27 -4.01
C ASN A 91 7.92 8.28 -4.07
N ASP A 92 8.55 9.44 -3.85
CA ASP A 92 10.00 9.60 -3.88
C ASP A 92 10.69 8.69 -2.84
N VAL A 93 10.12 8.56 -1.64
CA VAL A 93 10.62 7.67 -0.57
C VAL A 93 10.44 6.18 -0.93
N VAL A 94 9.28 5.81 -1.50
CA VAL A 94 9.06 4.43 -1.95
C VAL A 94 10.08 4.08 -3.03
N MET A 95 10.25 4.93 -4.05
CA MET A 95 11.22 4.69 -5.12
C MET A 95 12.66 4.60 -4.61
N LEU A 96 13.06 5.45 -3.66
CA LEU A 96 14.38 5.38 -3.01
C LEU A 96 14.59 4.05 -2.27
N THR A 97 13.53 3.51 -1.65
CA THR A 97 13.57 2.23 -0.95
C THR A 97 13.91 1.07 -1.91
N HIS A 98 13.50 1.17 -3.18
CA HIS A 98 13.77 0.17 -4.22
C HIS A 98 15.04 0.45 -5.03
N ASP A 99 15.76 1.54 -4.76
CA ASP A 99 17.00 1.87 -5.45
C ASP A 99 18.04 0.74 -5.21
N PRO A 100 18.63 0.18 -6.29
CA PRO A 100 19.64 -0.87 -6.18
C PRO A 100 20.79 -0.53 -5.22
N ARG A 101 21.14 0.76 -5.07
CA ARG A 101 22.18 1.23 -4.14
C ARG A 101 21.90 0.89 -2.67
N TRP A 102 20.63 0.75 -2.31
CA TRP A 102 20.19 0.54 -0.91
C TRP A 102 19.64 -0.86 -0.64
N ARG A 103 19.43 -1.69 -1.68
CA ARG A 103 18.80 -3.01 -1.59
C ARG A 103 19.42 -3.89 -0.50
N ASP A 104 20.74 -4.02 -0.49
CA ASP A 104 21.47 -4.89 0.45
C ASP A 104 21.54 -4.35 1.89
N ARG A 105 21.18 -3.07 2.08
CA ARG A 105 21.17 -2.41 3.40
C ARG A 105 19.77 -2.35 4.01
N MET A 106 18.73 -2.20 3.18
CA MET A 106 17.34 -2.05 3.61
C MET A 106 16.64 -3.39 3.88
N PHE A 107 16.95 -4.43 3.10
CA PHE A 107 16.17 -5.66 3.06
C PHE A 107 17.01 -6.93 3.23
N ARG A 108 18.02 -6.93 4.11
CA ARG A 108 18.74 -8.18 4.44
C ARG A 108 17.73 -9.25 4.87
N GLN A 109 17.60 -10.29 4.05
CA GLN A 109 17.03 -11.58 4.43
C GLN A 109 18.17 -12.53 4.77
#